data_AF-A0A355KW35-F1
#
_entry.id   AF-A0A355KW35-F1
#
_cell.length_a   1.000
_cell.length_b   1.000
_cell.length_c   1.000
_cell.angle_alpha   90.00
_cell.angle_beta   90.00
_cell.angle_gamma   90.00
#
_symmetry.space_group_name_H-M   'P 1'
#
loop_
_entity.id
_entity.type
_entity.pdbx_description
1 polymer ?
#
loop_
_entity_poly.entity_id
_entity_poly.type
_entity_poly.pdbx_seq_one_letter_code
_entity_poly.pdbx_strand_id
1 'polypeptide(L)'
;EVIEKEGKGLNLTWEVRNGIDRHTNGEEAATLEGRIVRIADRIAYINHDIDDAVHAGVMKEEDIPKDIRDALGYSKGQRIDKLVKSVVKNSRNDIILGEDCADAFATLHSFMFERVYTNPACKSEETKAIEMIKWLYEYYLNHPDEMPELYIKISEKEGVERAVCDYVAGMTDRFAVSTFEKLFVPNSWMMV
;
A
#
# COMPACT_ATOMS: atom_id res chain seq x y z
N GLU A 1 5.80 -15.79 -6.57
CA GLU A 1 7.15 -16.05 -7.14
C GLU A 1 7.17 -16.39 -8.62
N VAL A 2 6.04 -16.80 -9.21
CA VAL A 2 6.01 -17.33 -10.59
C VAL A 2 5.25 -16.47 -11.60
N ILE A 3 4.62 -15.36 -11.21
CA ILE A 3 3.76 -14.59 -12.14
C ILE A 3 4.58 -13.91 -13.26
N GLU A 4 5.76 -13.38 -12.92
CA GLU A 4 6.63 -12.69 -13.86
C GLU A 4 7.30 -13.64 -14.87
N LYS A 5 7.59 -13.12 -16.07
CA LYS A 5 8.27 -13.86 -17.15
C LYS A 5 7.61 -15.20 -17.49
N GLU A 6 6.29 -15.20 -17.70
CA GLU A 6 5.50 -16.36 -18.11
C GLU A 6 5.65 -17.58 -17.18
N GLY A 7 5.59 -17.39 -15.86
CA GLY A 7 5.73 -18.53 -14.94
C GLY A 7 7.12 -18.67 -14.30
N LYS A 8 8.13 -17.93 -14.78
CA LYS A 8 9.54 -18.16 -14.39
C LYS A 8 10.01 -17.33 -13.19
N GLY A 9 9.26 -16.28 -12.84
CA GLY A 9 9.65 -15.35 -11.80
C GLY A 9 10.85 -14.47 -12.18
N LEU A 10 11.26 -13.64 -11.23
CA LEU A 10 12.35 -12.67 -11.43
C LEU A 10 13.73 -13.19 -11.05
N ASN A 11 13.82 -14.37 -10.41
CA ASN A 11 15.07 -14.93 -9.87
C ASN A 11 15.81 -13.93 -8.96
N LEU A 12 15.07 -13.30 -8.04
CA LEU A 12 15.63 -12.33 -7.10
C LEU A 12 16.54 -13.04 -6.09
N THR A 13 17.57 -12.32 -5.63
CA THR A 13 18.43 -12.81 -4.56
C THR A 13 17.64 -12.96 -3.25
N TRP A 14 18.16 -13.78 -2.35
CA TRP A 14 17.52 -14.02 -1.06
C TRP A 14 17.39 -12.73 -0.25
N GLU A 15 18.40 -11.86 -0.28
CA GLU A 15 18.42 -10.59 0.45
C GLU A 15 17.29 -9.66 -0.02
N VAL A 16 17.05 -9.59 -1.34
CA VAL A 16 15.97 -8.77 -1.91
C VAL A 16 14.61 -9.34 -1.51
N ARG A 17 14.42 -10.66 -1.60
CA ARG A 17 13.18 -11.32 -1.17
C ARG A 17 12.92 -11.10 0.32
N ASN A 18 13.96 -11.21 1.15
CA ASN A 18 13.86 -10.98 2.59
C ASN A 18 13.52 -9.52 2.91
N GLY A 19 14.10 -8.55 2.20
CA GLY A 19 13.74 -7.14 2.32
C GLY A 19 12.26 -6.90 2.00
N ILE A 20 11.76 -7.43 0.88
CA ILE A 20 10.35 -7.31 0.48
C ILE A 20 9.42 -7.99 1.50
N ASP A 21 9.73 -9.20 1.94
CA ASP A 21 8.92 -9.94 2.90
C ASP A 21 8.84 -9.24 4.27
N ARG A 22 9.92 -8.58 4.68
CA ARG A 22 10.06 -8.03 6.04
C ARG A 22 9.92 -6.51 6.13
N HIS A 23 9.71 -5.77 5.05
CA HIS A 23 9.63 -4.29 5.20
C HIS A 23 8.37 -3.81 5.92
N THR A 24 7.21 -4.45 5.74
CA THR A 24 5.93 -3.92 6.25
C THR A 24 5.74 -4.12 7.76
N ASN A 25 5.70 -5.37 8.23
CA ASN A 25 5.38 -5.73 9.61
C ASN A 25 6.15 -6.99 10.07
N GLY A 26 6.15 -7.25 11.39
CA GLY A 26 6.75 -8.45 11.97
C GLY A 26 8.27 -8.37 12.16
N GLU A 27 8.95 -9.51 12.04
CA GLU A 27 10.39 -9.60 12.25
C GLU A 27 11.15 -8.67 11.29
N GLU A 28 12.31 -8.20 11.73
CA GLU A 28 13.16 -7.34 10.91
C GLU A 28 13.82 -8.12 9.77
N ALA A 29 14.13 -7.40 8.69
CA ALA A 29 14.96 -7.95 7.64
C ALA A 29 16.34 -8.34 8.19
N ALA A 30 16.94 -9.37 7.60
CA ALA A 30 18.26 -9.84 7.97
C ALA A 30 19.37 -8.84 7.61
N THR A 31 19.16 -8.05 6.56
CA THR A 31 20.12 -7.04 6.09
C THR A 31 19.77 -5.64 6.62
N LEU A 32 20.78 -4.80 6.81
CA LEU A 32 20.58 -3.40 7.20
C LEU A 32 19.84 -2.62 6.10
N GLU A 33 20.09 -2.95 4.84
CA GLU A 33 19.38 -2.41 3.68
C GLU A 33 17.88 -2.73 3.73
N GLY A 34 17.51 -3.97 4.09
CA GLY A 34 16.11 -4.33 4.27
C GLY A 34 15.46 -3.62 5.47
N ARG A 35 16.22 -3.43 6.56
CA ARG A 35 15.73 -2.71 7.76
C ARG A 35 15.51 -1.23 7.50
N ILE A 36 16.39 -0.57 6.73
CA ILE A 36 16.20 0.85 6.44
C ILE A 36 15.02 1.10 5.49
N VAL A 37 14.71 0.15 4.59
CA VAL A 37 13.51 0.24 3.75
C VAL A 37 12.24 0.34 4.59
N ARG A 38 12.11 -0.43 5.68
CA ARG A 38 10.96 -0.34 6.61
C ARG A 38 10.80 1.06 7.19
N ILE A 39 11.88 1.70 7.63
CA ILE A 39 11.79 3.04 8.21
C ILE A 39 11.53 4.08 7.13
N ALA A 40 12.21 3.98 5.98
CA ALA A 40 12.02 4.89 4.86
C ALA A 40 10.58 4.86 4.35
N ASP A 41 10.00 3.67 4.22
CA ASP A 41 8.61 3.46 3.81
C ASP A 41 7.62 4.13 4.77
N ARG A 42 7.79 3.90 6.08
CA ARG A 42 6.95 4.56 7.11
C ARG A 42 7.04 6.09 7.07
N ILE A 43 8.26 6.63 6.89
CA ILE A 43 8.46 8.08 6.78
C ILE A 43 7.78 8.61 5.52
N ALA A 44 7.93 7.93 4.38
CA ALA A 44 7.32 8.35 3.13
C ALA A 44 5.79 8.32 3.23
N TYR A 45 5.23 7.18 3.64
CA TYR A 45 3.80 6.92 3.72
C TYR A 45 3.08 7.98 4.56
N ILE A 46 3.51 8.20 5.81
CA ILE A 46 2.82 9.15 6.69
C ILE A 46 2.86 10.59 6.16
N ASN A 47 3.94 10.98 5.48
CA ASN A 47 4.06 12.33 4.92
C ASN A 47 3.24 12.48 3.63
N HIS A 48 3.10 11.43 2.83
CA HIS A 48 2.18 11.42 1.69
C HIS A 48 0.73 11.49 2.14
N ASP A 49 0.36 10.74 3.18
CA ASP A 49 -1.00 10.74 3.71
C ASP A 49 -1.39 12.08 4.34
N ILE A 50 -0.45 12.76 5.01
CA ILE A 50 -0.67 14.14 5.47
C ILE A 50 -0.96 15.07 4.29
N ASP A 51 -0.11 15.02 3.24
CA ASP A 51 -0.32 15.84 2.05
C ASP A 51 -1.69 15.55 1.43
N ASP A 52 -2.04 14.28 1.22
CA ASP A 52 -3.29 13.88 0.59
C ASP A 52 -4.51 14.30 1.42
N ALA A 53 -4.45 14.15 2.75
CA ALA A 53 -5.50 14.61 3.66
C ALA A 53 -5.65 16.14 3.63
N VAL A 54 -4.56 16.88 3.50
CA VAL A 54 -4.59 18.34 3.34
C VAL A 54 -5.17 18.75 1.98
N HIS A 55 -4.75 18.11 0.89
CA HIS A 55 -5.28 18.38 -0.46
C HIS A 55 -6.77 18.04 -0.56
N ALA A 56 -7.22 16.97 0.09
CA ALA A 56 -8.62 16.58 0.17
C ALA A 56 -9.45 17.47 1.13
N GLY A 57 -8.82 18.39 1.86
CA GLY A 57 -9.47 19.26 2.84
C GLY A 57 -9.97 18.55 4.09
N VAL A 58 -9.49 17.33 4.35
CA VAL A 58 -9.83 16.52 5.55
C VAL A 58 -9.20 17.13 6.81
N MET A 59 -8.02 17.74 6.66
CA MET A 59 -7.31 18.43 7.73
C MET A 59 -6.42 19.56 7.16
N LYS A 60 -5.80 20.33 8.03
CA LYS A 60 -4.75 21.30 7.72
C LYS A 60 -3.44 20.88 8.40
N GLU A 61 -2.31 21.33 7.87
CA GLU A 61 -0.99 21.14 8.53
C GLU A 61 -1.00 21.68 9.98
N GLU A 62 -1.78 22.74 10.21
CA GLU A 62 -1.94 23.37 11.51
C GLU A 62 -2.70 22.53 12.54
N ASP A 63 -3.46 21.53 12.09
CA ASP A 63 -4.20 20.61 12.95
C ASP A 63 -3.28 19.59 13.61
N ILE A 64 -2.07 19.38 13.06
CA ILE A 64 -1.05 18.54 13.68
C ILE A 64 -0.65 19.18 15.03
N PRO A 65 -0.67 18.41 16.14
CA PRO A 65 -0.30 18.92 17.45
C PRO A 65 1.04 19.67 17.46
N LYS A 66 1.09 20.78 18.21
CA LYS A 66 2.22 21.71 18.21
C LYS A 66 3.52 21.03 18.66
N ASP A 67 3.44 20.18 19.68
CA ASP A 67 4.54 19.35 20.19
C ASP A 67 5.16 18.45 19.10
N ILE A 68 4.32 17.83 18.26
CA ILE A 68 4.79 17.01 17.14
C ILE A 68 5.47 17.88 16.08
N ARG A 69 4.91 19.06 15.76
CA ARG A 69 5.50 19.99 14.80
C ARG A 69 6.81 20.60 15.31
N ASP A 70 6.91 20.89 16.61
CA ASP A 70 8.15 21.34 17.25
C ASP A 70 9.25 20.27 17.17
N ALA A 71 8.89 19.00 17.37
CA ALA A 71 9.84 17.88 17.36
C ALA A 71 10.27 17.48 15.93
N LEU A 72 9.32 17.41 15.00
CA LEU A 72 9.56 16.85 13.67
C LEU A 72 9.67 17.90 12.56
N GLY A 73 8.90 18.99 12.63
CA GLY A 73 8.87 20.04 11.61
C GLY A 73 7.46 20.54 11.29
N TYR A 74 7.40 21.73 10.71
CA TYR A 74 6.16 22.47 10.38
C TYR A 74 5.75 22.32 8.91
N SER A 75 6.49 21.51 8.16
CA SER A 75 6.21 21.20 6.76
C SER A 75 6.71 19.79 6.45
N LYS A 76 6.15 19.17 5.42
CA LYS A 76 6.61 17.88 4.88
C LYS A 76 8.13 17.82 4.70
N GLY A 77 8.71 18.84 4.06
CA GLY A 77 10.15 18.90 3.79
C GLY A 77 10.99 18.89 5.07
N GLN A 78 10.60 19.70 6.06
CA GLN A 78 11.28 19.73 7.36
C GLN A 78 11.13 18.41 8.12
N ARG A 79 9.93 17.82 8.09
CA ARG A 79 9.62 16.54 8.74
C ARG A 79 10.48 15.41 8.20
N ILE A 80 10.52 15.26 6.88
CA ILE A 80 11.35 14.26 6.20
C ILE A 80 12.83 14.48 6.51
N ASP A 81 13.33 15.71 6.37
CA ASP A 81 14.74 16.03 6.63
C ASP A 81 15.15 15.69 8.08
N LYS A 82 14.34 16.06 9.07
CA LYS A 82 14.58 15.79 10.49
C LYS A 82 14.59 14.28 10.77
N LEU A 83 13.60 13.54 10.26
CA LEU A 83 13.49 12.09 10.45
C LEU A 83 14.67 11.36 9.80
N VAL A 84 14.98 11.67 8.55
CA VAL A 84 16.12 11.07 7.81
C VAL A 84 17.44 11.36 8.52
N LYS A 85 17.69 12.60 8.94
CA LYS A 85 18.90 12.96 9.70
C LYS A 85 18.98 12.22 11.03
N SER A 86 17.85 12.03 11.71
CA SER A 86 17.81 11.25 12.95
C SER A 86 18.19 9.79 12.70
N VAL A 87 17.65 9.15 11.67
CA VAL A 87 18.01 7.78 11.29
C VAL A 87 19.51 7.68 10.98
N VAL A 88 20.03 8.57 10.13
CA VAL A 88 21.46 8.56 9.74
C VAL A 88 22.38 8.77 10.95
N LYS A 89 22.01 9.64 11.89
CA LYS A 89 22.84 9.96 13.07
C LYS A 89 22.87 8.83 14.09
N ASN A 90 21.75 8.12 14.28
CA ASN A 90 21.59 7.13 15.34
C ASN A 90 21.86 5.70 14.87
N SER A 91 21.87 5.46 13.56
CA SER A 91 22.16 4.13 13.00
C SER A 91 23.66 3.82 13.03
N ARG A 92 24.01 2.61 13.48
CA ARG A 92 25.38 2.06 13.43
C ARG A 92 25.35 0.58 13.07
N ASN A 93 25.35 -0.28 14.09
CA ASN A 93 25.25 -1.73 13.92
C ASN A 93 23.81 -2.17 13.63
N ASP A 94 22.86 -1.23 13.78
CA ASP A 94 21.45 -1.40 13.44
C ASP A 94 20.86 -0.07 12.96
N ILE A 95 19.65 -0.12 12.40
CA ILE A 95 18.91 1.04 11.90
C ILE A 95 17.99 1.56 13.00
N ILE A 96 18.28 2.77 13.50
CA ILE A 96 17.59 3.33 14.67
C ILE A 96 17.11 4.74 14.35
N LEU A 97 15.81 4.99 14.58
CA LEU A 97 15.28 6.35 14.70
C LEU A 97 15.54 6.83 16.12
N GLY A 98 16.18 7.99 16.27
CA GLY A 98 16.53 8.53 17.60
C GLY A 98 15.28 8.75 18.47
N GLU A 99 15.41 8.55 19.78
CA GLU A 99 14.30 8.62 20.74
C GLU A 99 13.51 9.94 20.62
N ASP A 100 14.21 11.07 20.42
CA ASP A 100 13.61 12.39 20.23
C ASP A 100 12.62 12.45 19.06
N CYS A 101 12.89 11.67 18.02
CA CYS A 101 12.04 11.57 16.84
C CYS A 101 11.07 10.39 16.90
N ALA A 102 11.45 9.29 17.55
CA ALA A 102 10.67 8.06 17.60
C ALA A 102 9.32 8.28 18.30
N ASP A 103 9.34 8.93 19.47
CA ASP A 103 8.11 9.21 20.24
C ASP A 103 7.17 10.16 19.49
N ALA A 104 7.72 11.23 18.93
CA ALA A 104 6.96 12.20 18.15
C ALA A 104 6.39 11.57 16.87
N PHE A 105 7.14 10.68 16.23
CA PHE A 105 6.70 9.96 15.04
C PHE A 105 5.58 8.96 15.34
N ALA A 106 5.68 8.21 16.44
CA ALA A 106 4.62 7.34 16.92
C ALA A 106 3.35 8.13 17.26
N THR A 107 3.50 9.28 17.91
CA THR A 107 2.37 10.17 18.23
C THR A 107 1.72 10.74 16.97
N LEU A 108 2.52 11.12 15.97
CA LEU A 108 2.01 11.56 14.66
C LEU A 108 1.20 10.46 13.98
N HIS A 109 1.69 9.22 14.01
CA HIS A 109 0.98 8.09 13.45
C HIS A 109 -0.37 7.87 14.13
N SER A 110 -0.43 7.91 15.46
CA SER A 110 -1.69 7.79 16.21
C SER A 110 -2.66 8.93 15.89
N PHE A 111 -2.17 10.17 15.81
CA PHE A 111 -2.98 11.33 15.41
C PHE A 111 -3.57 11.14 14.01
N MET A 112 -2.76 10.73 13.04
CA MET A 112 -3.22 10.46 11.68
C MET A 112 -4.25 9.34 11.66
N PHE A 113 -4.00 8.26 12.41
CA PHE A 113 -4.94 7.14 12.59
C PHE A 113 -6.34 7.63 12.98
N GLU A 114 -6.41 8.42 14.06
CA GLU A 114 -7.67 8.96 14.57
C GLU A 114 -8.32 9.97 13.63
N ARG A 115 -7.55 10.88 13.02
CA ARG A 115 -8.12 12.00 12.25
C ARG A 115 -8.49 11.67 10.82
N VAL A 116 -7.69 10.85 10.15
CA VAL A 116 -7.80 10.62 8.70
C VAL A 116 -8.43 9.26 8.43
N TYR A 117 -7.87 8.18 8.97
CA TYR A 117 -8.30 6.82 8.60
C TYR A 117 -9.62 6.38 9.24
N THR A 118 -10.04 6.98 10.36
CA THR A 118 -11.37 6.68 10.94
C THR A 118 -12.50 7.55 10.37
N ASN A 119 -12.20 8.50 9.48
CA ASN A 119 -13.19 9.47 9.00
C ASN A 119 -14.28 8.79 8.14
N PRO A 120 -15.57 8.87 8.54
CA PRO A 120 -16.67 8.24 7.82
C PRO A 120 -16.81 8.66 6.35
N ALA A 121 -16.33 9.85 5.98
CA ALA A 121 -16.42 10.35 4.61
C ALA A 121 -15.62 9.50 3.58
N CYS A 122 -14.59 8.77 4.03
CA CYS A 122 -13.82 7.88 3.16
C CYS A 122 -14.41 6.47 3.02
N LYS A 123 -15.39 6.09 3.87
CA LYS A 123 -15.89 4.70 3.93
C LYS A 123 -16.82 4.30 2.78
N SER A 124 -17.50 5.25 2.14
CA SER A 124 -18.49 4.91 1.10
C SER A 124 -17.83 4.42 -0.19
N GLU A 125 -16.71 5.03 -0.61
CA GLU A 125 -15.95 4.57 -1.77
C GLU A 125 -15.17 3.29 -1.46
N GLU A 126 -14.63 3.16 -0.25
CA GLU A 126 -14.02 1.91 0.22
C GLU A 126 -15.00 0.73 0.15
N THR A 127 -16.26 0.94 0.55
CA THR A 127 -17.30 -0.09 0.45
C THR A 127 -17.55 -0.50 -1.01
N LYS A 128 -17.65 0.46 -1.94
CA LYS A 128 -17.84 0.16 -3.36
C LYS A 128 -16.65 -0.60 -3.95
N ALA A 129 -15.43 -0.23 -3.59
CA ALA A 129 -14.23 -0.92 -4.05
C ALA A 129 -14.19 -2.37 -3.56
N ILE A 130 -14.51 -2.60 -2.27
CA ILE A 130 -14.59 -3.95 -1.70
C ILE A 130 -15.62 -4.80 -2.45
N GLU A 131 -16.83 -4.28 -2.69
CA GLU A 131 -17.87 -5.01 -3.41
C GLU A 131 -17.49 -5.28 -4.88
N MET A 132 -16.88 -4.30 -5.56
CA MET A 132 -16.35 -4.46 -6.91
C MET A 132 -15.34 -5.63 -6.99
N ILE A 133 -14.38 -5.67 -6.06
CA ILE A 133 -13.37 -6.74 -6.02
C ILE A 133 -14.01 -8.10 -5.74
N LYS A 134 -15.00 -8.18 -4.82
CA LYS A 134 -15.75 -9.42 -4.57
C LYS A 134 -16.46 -9.92 -5.83
N TRP A 135 -17.13 -9.04 -6.56
CA TRP A 135 -17.85 -9.42 -7.78
C TRP A 135 -16.91 -9.91 -8.87
N LEU A 136 -15.77 -9.23 -9.06
CA LEU A 136 -14.73 -9.68 -9.99
C LEU A 136 -14.19 -11.05 -9.59
N TYR A 137 -13.91 -11.26 -8.30
CA TYR A 137 -13.44 -12.53 -7.78
C TYR A 137 -14.46 -13.66 -8.00
N GLU A 138 -15.73 -13.44 -7.64
CA GLU A 138 -16.82 -14.41 -7.83
C GLU A 138 -17.07 -14.72 -9.31
N TYR A 139 -16.95 -13.73 -10.20
CA TYR A 139 -17.10 -13.93 -11.63
C TYR A 139 -16.05 -14.89 -12.17
N TYR A 140 -14.77 -14.61 -11.93
CA TYR A 140 -13.67 -15.43 -12.46
C TYR A 140 -13.53 -16.78 -11.77
N LEU A 141 -14.05 -16.95 -10.55
CA LEU A 141 -14.20 -18.28 -9.96
C LEU A 141 -15.15 -19.17 -10.77
N ASN A 142 -16.23 -18.60 -11.30
CA ASN A 142 -17.22 -19.33 -12.09
C ASN A 142 -16.88 -19.39 -13.60
N HIS A 143 -15.97 -18.53 -14.07
CA HIS A 143 -15.55 -18.43 -15.47
C HIS A 143 -14.02 -18.39 -15.59
N PRO A 144 -13.30 -19.43 -15.13
CA PRO A 144 -11.84 -19.41 -15.08
C PRO A 144 -11.18 -19.35 -16.47
N ASP A 145 -11.87 -19.81 -17.50
CA ASP A 145 -11.46 -19.78 -18.91
C ASP A 145 -11.50 -18.38 -19.54
N GLU A 146 -12.13 -17.41 -18.88
CA GLU A 146 -12.13 -16.00 -19.30
C GLU A 146 -10.93 -15.21 -18.74
N MET A 147 -10.12 -15.82 -17.88
CA MET A 147 -8.85 -15.23 -17.44
C MET A 147 -7.77 -15.34 -18.53
N PRO A 148 -6.75 -14.47 -18.54
CA PRO A 148 -5.61 -14.62 -19.43
C PRO A 148 -4.92 -15.99 -19.27
N GLU A 149 -4.33 -16.50 -20.35
CA GLU A 149 -3.73 -17.86 -20.43
C GLU A 149 -2.75 -18.17 -19.28
N LEU A 150 -1.99 -17.16 -18.83
CA LEU A 150 -1.10 -17.29 -17.67
C LEU A 150 -1.85 -17.77 -16.42
N TYR A 151 -3.00 -17.16 -16.12
CA TYR A 151 -3.79 -17.47 -14.92
C TYR A 151 -4.60 -18.75 -15.09
N ILE A 152 -5.00 -19.10 -16.31
CA ILE A 152 -5.55 -20.44 -16.60
C ILE A 152 -4.52 -21.53 -16.22
N LYS A 153 -3.26 -21.37 -16.61
CA LYS A 153 -2.17 -22.30 -16.24
C LYS A 153 -1.91 -22.32 -14.73
N ILE A 154 -2.00 -21.18 -14.04
CA ILE A 154 -1.91 -21.13 -12.58
C ILE A 154 -3.09 -21.89 -11.95
N SER A 155 -4.30 -21.75 -12.51
CA SER A 155 -5.50 -22.44 -12.02
C SER A 155 -5.34 -23.96 -12.07
N GLU A 156 -4.78 -24.48 -13.17
CA GLU A 156 -4.50 -25.91 -13.34
C GLU A 156 -3.45 -26.44 -12.35
N LYS A 157 -2.50 -25.60 -11.93
CA LYS A 157 -1.35 -26.01 -11.11
C LYS A 157 -1.56 -25.77 -9.61
N GLU A 158 -2.14 -24.64 -9.25
CA GLU A 158 -2.23 -24.13 -7.87
C GLU A 158 -3.67 -23.96 -7.37
N GLY A 159 -4.66 -24.19 -8.26
CA GLY A 159 -6.08 -24.06 -7.95
C GLY A 159 -6.69 -22.75 -8.44
N VAL A 160 -7.99 -22.79 -8.75
CA VAL A 160 -8.72 -21.65 -9.34
C VAL A 160 -8.75 -20.46 -8.39
N GLU A 161 -8.90 -20.69 -7.08
CA GLU A 161 -8.93 -19.64 -6.08
C GLU A 161 -7.62 -18.84 -6.04
N ARG A 162 -6.48 -19.52 -6.15
CA ARG A 162 -5.16 -18.86 -6.22
C ARG A 162 -5.03 -18.05 -7.51
N ALA A 163 -5.39 -18.63 -8.65
CA ALA A 163 -5.30 -17.97 -9.94
C ALA A 163 -6.16 -16.71 -10.02
N VAL A 164 -7.40 -16.77 -9.55
CA VAL A 164 -8.31 -15.62 -9.51
C VAL A 164 -7.77 -14.55 -8.56
N CYS A 165 -7.27 -14.95 -7.39
CA CYS A 165 -6.64 -14.01 -6.44
C CYS A 165 -5.46 -13.27 -7.10
N ASP A 166 -4.55 -14.00 -7.75
CA ASP A 166 -3.38 -13.42 -8.41
C ASP A 166 -3.77 -12.54 -9.61
N TYR A 167 -4.84 -12.89 -10.34
CA TYR A 167 -5.33 -12.09 -11.46
C TYR A 167 -5.97 -10.79 -11.00
N VAL A 168 -6.90 -10.86 -10.04
CA VAL A 168 -7.59 -9.69 -9.51
C VAL A 168 -6.61 -8.76 -8.78
N ALA A 169 -5.68 -9.31 -7.99
CA ALA A 169 -4.63 -8.51 -7.32
C ALA A 169 -3.62 -7.89 -8.30
N GLY A 170 -3.47 -8.46 -9.50
CA GLY A 170 -2.62 -7.91 -10.56
C GLY A 170 -3.27 -6.78 -11.37
N MET A 171 -4.54 -6.46 -11.13
CA MET A 171 -5.25 -5.39 -11.85
C MET A 171 -4.83 -4.02 -11.34
N THR A 172 -4.58 -3.07 -12.26
CA THR A 172 -4.59 -1.64 -11.90
C THR A 172 -6.01 -1.18 -11.59
N ASP A 173 -6.20 -0.19 -10.73
CA ASP A 173 -7.52 0.37 -10.39
C ASP A 173 -8.38 0.68 -11.63
N ARG A 174 -7.81 1.37 -12.62
CA ARG A 174 -8.50 1.72 -13.86
C ARG A 174 -8.94 0.47 -14.65
N PHE A 175 -8.11 -0.56 -14.67
CA PHE A 175 -8.45 -1.80 -15.35
C PHE A 175 -9.57 -2.53 -14.60
N ALA A 176 -9.49 -2.66 -13.27
CA ALA A 176 -10.51 -3.28 -12.44
C ALA A 176 -11.88 -2.60 -12.62
N VAL A 177 -11.93 -1.27 -12.57
CA VAL A 177 -13.17 -0.50 -12.82
C VAL A 177 -13.71 -0.75 -14.22
N SER A 178 -12.86 -0.66 -15.25
CA SER A 178 -13.31 -0.86 -16.63
C SER A 178 -13.79 -2.30 -16.91
N THR A 179 -13.21 -3.29 -16.24
CA THR A 179 -13.61 -4.69 -16.33
C THR A 179 -14.93 -4.91 -15.62
N PHE A 180 -15.09 -4.33 -14.42
CA PHE A 180 -16.35 -4.37 -13.69
C PHE A 180 -17.50 -3.74 -14.49
N GLU A 181 -17.28 -2.55 -15.07
CA GLU A 181 -18.27 -1.89 -15.92
C GLU A 181 -18.70 -2.77 -17.10
N LYS A 182 -17.75 -3.39 -17.80
CA LYS A 182 -18.06 -4.27 -18.94
C LYS A 182 -18.84 -5.52 -18.54
N LEU A 183 -18.53 -6.10 -17.39
CA LEU A 183 -19.12 -7.37 -16.95
C LEU A 183 -20.51 -7.19 -16.33
N PHE A 184 -20.71 -6.11 -15.58
CA PHE A 184 -21.88 -5.97 -14.72
C PHE A 184 -22.78 -4.78 -15.05
N VAL A 185 -22.31 -3.80 -15.83
CA VAL A 185 -23.10 -2.62 -16.21
C VAL A 185 -23.62 -2.78 -17.64
N PRO A 186 -24.95 -2.87 -17.85
CA PRO A 186 -25.52 -2.98 -19.19
C PRO A 186 -25.24 -1.71 -20.02
N ASN A 187 -24.82 -1.89 -21.27
CA ASN A 187 -24.75 -0.78 -22.21
C ASN A 187 -26.17 -0.30 -22.55
N SER A 188 -26.42 1.00 -22.41
CA SER A 188 -27.65 1.59 -22.93
C SER A 188 -27.63 1.52 -24.45
N TRP A 189 -28.67 0.92 -25.05
CA TRP A 189 -28.82 0.90 -26.49
C TRP A 189 -29.08 2.32 -26.96
N MET A 190 -28.09 2.98 -27.59
CA MET A 190 -28.40 4.16 -28.39
C MET A 190 -29.18 3.68 -29.62
N MET A 191 -30.50 3.83 -29.58
CA MET A 191 -31.31 3.75 -30.79
C MET A 191 -30.89 4.90 -31.70
N VAL A 192 -30.23 4.56 -32.81
CA VAL A 192 -30.03 5.45 -33.96
C VAL A 192 -31.29 5.45 -34.81
#